data_AF-A0A259J6X7-F1
#
_entry.id   AF-A0A259J6X7-F1
#
_cell.length_a   1.000
_cell.length_b   1.000
_cell.length_c   1.000
_cell.angle_alpha   90.00
_cell.angle_beta   90.00
_cell.angle_gamma   90.00
#
_symmetry.space_group_name_H-M   'P 1'
#
loop_
_entity.id
_entity.type
_entity.pdbx_description
1 polymer ?
#
loop_
_entity_poly.entity_id
_entity_poly.type
_entity_poly.pdbx_seq_one_letter_code
_entity_poly.pdbx_strand_id
1 'polypeptide(L)' 'RGKLATSNADQVTLARKIIEGLGLEIATPDEARQILQLKGADKTNI' A
#
# COMPACT_ATOMS: atom_id res chain seq x y z
N ARG A 1 -9.97 12.32 18.17
CA ARG A 1 -9.59 13.38 17.20
C ARG A 1 -8.39 14.14 17.78
N GLY A 2 -7.38 14.47 16.98
CA GLY A 2 -6.20 15.26 17.41
C GLY A 2 -4.95 14.47 17.83
N LYS A 3 -4.76 13.24 17.37
CA LYS A 3 -3.54 12.45 17.66
C LYS A 3 -2.63 12.44 16.43
N LEU A 4 -1.39 12.89 16.58
CA LEU A 4 -0.36 12.73 15.56
C LEU A 4 -0.03 11.24 15.40
N ALA A 5 0.06 10.78 14.16
CA ALA A 5 0.57 9.44 13.87
C ALA A 5 2.05 9.38 14.26
N THR A 6 2.47 8.26 14.83
CA THR A 6 3.87 8.05 15.24
C THR A 6 4.71 7.47 14.11
N SER A 7 4.07 6.88 13.11
CA SER A 7 4.73 6.32 11.94
C SER A 7 3.84 6.36 10.69
N ASN A 8 4.45 6.21 9.51
CA ASN A 8 3.71 5.95 8.28
C ASN A 8 2.92 4.63 8.36
N ALA A 9 3.46 3.62 9.07
CA ALA A 9 2.80 2.32 9.24
C ALA A 9 1.45 2.48 9.96
N ASP A 10 1.35 3.37 10.95
CA ASP A 10 0.10 3.66 11.66
C ASP A 10 -1.02 4.07 10.68
N GLN A 11 -0.67 4.91 9.70
CA GLN A 11 -1.60 5.42 8.70
C GLN A 11 -1.97 4.32 7.69
N VAL A 12 -0.99 3.54 7.23
CA VAL A 12 -1.22 2.42 6.30
C VAL A 12 -2.12 1.36 6.95
N THR A 13 -1.91 1.02 8.22
CA THR A 13 -2.77 0.07 8.95
C THR A 13 -4.20 0.57 9.06
N LEU A 14 -4.42 1.87 9.28
CA LEU A 14 -5.76 2.44 9.31
C LEU A 14 -6.46 2.34 7.96
N ALA A 15 -5.76 2.68 6.87
CA ALA A 15 -6.30 2.58 5.51
C ALA A 15 -6.64 1.12 5.16
N ARG A 16 -5.76 0.16 5.49
CA ARG A 16 -6.00 -1.28 5.28
C ARG A 16 -7.31 -1.74 5.92
N LYS A 17 -7.55 -1.38 7.19
CA LYS A 17 -8.79 -1.75 7.90
C LYS A 17 -10.06 -1.26 7.20
N ILE A 18 -10.01 -0.05 6.63
CA ILE A 18 -11.15 0.52 5.90
C ILE A 18 -11.40 -0.29 4.63
N ILE A 19 -10.34 -0.59 3.86
CA ILE A 19 -10.41 -1.33 2.60
C ILE A 19 -10.92 -2.76 2.83
N GLU A 20 -10.37 -3.48 3.81
CA GLU A 20 -10.80 -4.84 4.17
C GLU A 20 -12.25 -4.85 4.68
N GLY A 21 -12.68 -3.81 5.41
CA GLY A 21 -14.07 -3.66 5.84
C GLY A 21 -15.07 -3.47 4.69
N LEU A 22 -14.60 -3.08 3.50
CA LEU A 22 -15.41 -3.01 2.27
C LEU A 22 -15.38 -4.32 1.47
N GLY A 23 -14.73 -5.38 1.98
CA GLY A 23 -14.58 -6.67 1.29
C GLY A 23 -13.55 -6.65 0.15
N LEU A 24 -12.64 -5.68 0.16
CA LEU A 24 -11.56 -5.54 -0.81
C LEU A 24 -10.23 -6.02 -0.23
N GLU A 25 -9.28 -6.36 -1.10
CA GLU A 25 -7.96 -6.84 -0.73
C GLU A 25 -6.85 -5.84 -1.10
N ILE A 26 -5.74 -5.87 -0.35
CA ILE A 26 -4.57 -5.02 -0.62
C ILE A 26 -3.62 -5.76 -1.56
N ALA A 27 -3.37 -5.16 -2.73
CA ALA A 27 -2.39 -5.67 -3.66
C ALA A 27 -0.98 -5.72 -3.05
N THR A 28 -0.30 -6.84 -3.28
CA THR A 28 1.14 -7.00 -3.07
C THR A 28 1.92 -6.09 -4.03
N PRO A 29 3.22 -5.82 -3.76
CA PRO A 29 4.05 -5.05 -4.67
C PRO A 29 4.12 -5.63 -6.10
N ASP A 30 4.08 -6.96 -6.25
CA ASP A 30 4.13 -7.60 -7.57
C ASP A 30 2.82 -7.44 -8.34
N GLU A 31 1.67 -7.61 -7.67
CA GLU A 31 0.36 -7.32 -8.27
C GLU A 31 0.24 -5.85 -8.67
N ALA A 32 0.72 -4.93 -7.83
CA ALA A 32 0.75 -3.50 -8.15
C ALA A 32 1.58 -3.22 -9.42
N ARG A 33 2.74 -3.89 -9.58
CA ARG A 33 3.55 -3.78 -10.80
C ARG A 33 2.81 -4.31 -12.03
N GLN A 34 2.07 -5.40 -11.91
CA GLN A 34 1.29 -5.97 -13.01
C GLN A 34 0.14 -5.05 -13.42
N ILE A 35 -0.65 -4.57 -12.46
CA ILE A 35 -1.80 -3.66 -12.70
C ILE A 35 -1.34 -2.38 -13.40
N LEU A 36 -0.23 -1.82 -12.93
CA LEU A 36 0.30 -0.55 -13.43
C LEU A 36 1.29 -0.72 -14.60
N GLN A 37 1.52 -1.95 -15.07
CA GLN A 37 2.46 -2.28 -16.15
C GLN A 37 3.87 -1.69 -15.94
N LEU A 38 4.39 -1.84 -14.72
CA LEU A 38 5.67 -1.24 -14.33
C LEU A 38 6.86 -2.06 -14.84
N LYS A 39 7.97 -1.35 -15.09
CA LYS A 39 9.20 -1.91 -15.66
C LYS A 39 9.90 -3.01 -14.84
N GLY A 40 9.58 -3.16 -13.55
CA GLY A 40 10.30 -4.04 -12.62
C GLY A 40 11.33 -3.28 -11.77
N ALA A 41 11.59 -3.78 -10.56
CA ALA A 41 12.49 -3.12 -9.60
C ALA A 41 13.97 -3.20 -10.02
N ASP A 42 14.34 -4.26 -10.74
CA ASP A 42 15.68 -4.48 -11.32
C ASP A 42 16.02 -3.49 -12.44
N LYS A 43 15.03 -2.81 -13.02
CA LYS A 43 15.21 -1.84 -14.12
C LYS A 43 15.22 -0.38 -13.65
N THR A 44 15.59 -0.16 -12.40
CA THR A 44 15.84 1.18 -11.84
C THR A 44 17.34 1.36 -11.57
N ASN A 45 17.84 2.60 -11.64
CA ASN A 45 19.23 2.93 -11.33
C ASN A 45 19.44 3.06 -9.81
N ILE A 46 19.19 1.96 -9.08
CA ILE A 46 19.41 1.86 -7.64
C ILE A 46 20.70 1.11 -7.33
#